data_AF-A0A7S2JZM3-F1
#
_entry.id   AF-A0A7S2JZM3-F1
#
_cell.length_a   1.000
_cell.length_b   1.000
_cell.length_c   1.000
_cell.angle_alpha   90.00
_cell.angle_beta   90.00
_cell.angle_gamma   90.00
#
_symmetry.space_group_name_H-M   'P 1'
#
loop_
_entity.id
_entity.type
_entity.pdbx_description
1 polymer ?
#
loop_
_entity_poly.entity_id
_entity_poly.type
_entity_poly.pdbx_seq_one_letter_code
_entity_poly.pdbx_strand_id
1 'polypeptide(L)'
;EAVRQSGDALQYAAEPLQLDREVVLAAVRNNGEALQYAAESMRQDREIVFEAVRKHCGALSWAGDMVRTDPVLQPASVSLNSIAGQGCPAPIARVSVLSRMLDGSIEVQMSFGLGGSESSLVCGVGHTLGDLAIAVVQCYGVEGGVVHLSLPGRDHCNPLEVNVALATFV
;
A
#
# COMPACT_ATOMS: atom_id res chain seq x y z
N GLU A 1 5.35 -23.14 6.32
CA GLU A 1 4.84 -22.32 7.45
C GLU A 1 5.93 -21.54 8.20
N ALA A 2 7.17 -22.04 8.32
CA ALA A 2 8.25 -21.34 9.05
C ALA A 2 8.53 -19.89 8.60
N VAL A 3 8.55 -19.63 7.29
CA VAL A 3 8.71 -18.27 6.69
C VAL A 3 7.65 -17.26 7.10
N ARG A 4 6.46 -17.71 7.51
CA ARG A 4 5.41 -16.81 8.05
C ARG A 4 5.67 -16.39 9.48
N GLN A 5 6.44 -17.19 10.23
CA GLN A 5 6.76 -16.96 11.64
C GLN A 5 8.08 -16.20 11.80
N SER A 6 9.02 -16.42 10.89
CA SER A 6 10.30 -15.72 10.82
C SER A 6 10.64 -15.47 9.36
N GLY A 7 10.59 -14.20 8.93
CA GLY A 7 10.93 -13.80 7.55
C GLY A 7 12.34 -14.23 7.15
N ASP A 8 13.27 -14.29 8.10
CA ASP A 8 14.66 -14.71 7.89
C ASP A 8 14.80 -16.19 7.51
N ALA A 9 13.77 -17.00 7.75
CA ALA A 9 13.76 -18.40 7.31
C ALA A 9 13.77 -18.53 5.78
N LEU A 10 13.51 -17.45 5.03
CA LEU A 10 13.60 -17.43 3.58
C LEU A 10 15.02 -17.78 3.09
N GLN A 11 16.06 -17.43 3.85
CA GLN A 11 17.46 -17.77 3.53
C GLN A 11 17.72 -19.28 3.42
N TYR A 12 16.92 -20.09 4.13
CA TYR A 12 17.04 -21.55 4.15
C TYR A 12 16.00 -22.23 3.24
N ALA A 13 15.09 -21.45 2.65
CA ALA A 13 14.09 -21.99 1.75
C ALA A 13 14.74 -22.44 0.43
N ALA A 14 14.23 -23.50 -0.18
CA ALA A 14 14.69 -23.94 -1.49
C ALA A 14 14.44 -22.84 -2.54
N GLU A 15 15.27 -22.78 -3.60
CA GLU A 15 15.18 -21.76 -4.66
C GLU A 15 13.75 -21.54 -5.20
N PRO A 16 12.92 -22.57 -5.45
CA PRO A 16 11.56 -22.35 -5.93
C PRO A 16 10.70 -21.52 -4.96
N LEU A 17 10.96 -21.60 -3.66
CA LEU A 17 10.25 -20.82 -2.64
C LEU A 17 10.78 -19.40 -2.51
N GLN A 18 12.06 -19.16 -2.83
CA GLN A 18 12.63 -17.81 -2.92
C GLN A 18 12.15 -17.06 -4.18
N LEU A 19 11.61 -17.80 -5.16
CA LEU A 19 10.95 -17.30 -6.37
C LEU A 19 9.42 -17.24 -6.22
N ASP A 20 8.85 -17.88 -5.21
CA ASP A 20 7.42 -17.88 -4.98
C ASP A 20 6.99 -16.54 -4.38
N ARG A 21 6.27 -15.77 -5.18
CA ARG A 21 5.81 -14.42 -4.83
C ARG A 21 5.06 -14.38 -3.51
N GLU A 22 4.15 -15.31 -3.26
CA GLU A 22 3.31 -15.31 -2.05
C GLU A 22 4.14 -15.66 -0.81
N VAL A 23 5.11 -16.55 -0.97
CA VAL A 23 6.05 -16.91 0.11
C VAL A 23 6.96 -15.75 0.45
N VAL A 24 7.56 -15.10 -0.56
CA VAL A 24 8.44 -13.93 -0.35
C VAL A 24 7.64 -12.78 0.25
N LEU A 25 6.44 -12.50 -0.26
CA LEU A 25 5.57 -11.43 0.25
C LEU A 25 5.20 -11.66 1.72
N ALA A 26 4.89 -12.92 2.09
CA ALA A 26 4.64 -13.27 3.48
C ALA A 26 5.88 -13.09 4.37
N ALA A 27 7.07 -13.44 3.87
CA ALA A 27 8.33 -13.27 4.59
C ALA A 27 8.66 -11.77 4.81
N VAL A 28 8.57 -10.93 3.77
CA VAL A 28 8.87 -9.48 3.88
C VAL A 28 7.89 -8.75 4.79
N ARG A 29 6.63 -9.18 4.83
CA ARG A 29 5.62 -8.64 5.76
C ARG A 29 5.92 -8.95 7.22
N ASN A 30 6.60 -10.06 7.47
CA ASN A 30 7.07 -10.44 8.79
C ASN A 30 8.39 -9.73 9.14
N ASN A 31 9.38 -9.75 8.24
CA ASN A 31 10.63 -9.00 8.35
C ASN A 31 11.01 -8.37 7.01
N GLY A 32 11.05 -7.03 6.92
CA GLY A 32 11.40 -6.32 5.69
C GLY A 32 12.80 -6.66 5.15
N GLU A 33 13.73 -7.05 6.02
CA GLU A 33 15.08 -7.47 5.61
C GLU A 33 15.11 -8.82 4.88
N ALA A 34 14.04 -9.61 4.94
CA ALA A 34 13.93 -10.88 4.23
C ALA A 34 14.07 -10.72 2.70
N LEU A 35 13.86 -9.51 2.18
CA LEU A 35 14.05 -9.17 0.77
C LEU A 35 15.46 -9.54 0.27
N GLN A 36 16.49 -9.49 1.12
CA GLN A 36 17.87 -9.83 0.74
C GLN A 36 18.03 -11.32 0.33
N TYR A 37 17.15 -12.18 0.80
CA TYR A 37 17.15 -13.62 0.52
C TYR A 37 16.19 -14.01 -0.62
N ALA A 38 15.42 -13.07 -1.13
CA ALA A 38 14.53 -13.31 -2.25
C ALA A 38 15.32 -13.40 -3.56
N ALA A 39 14.78 -14.15 -4.52
CA ALA A 39 15.37 -14.23 -5.85
C ALA A 39 15.45 -12.84 -6.51
N GLU A 40 16.38 -12.67 -7.44
CA GLU A 40 16.61 -11.38 -8.11
C GLU A 40 15.34 -10.82 -8.77
N SER A 41 14.53 -11.66 -9.41
CA SER A 41 13.25 -11.26 -10.01
C SER A 41 12.26 -10.69 -8.97
N MET A 42 12.26 -11.22 -7.75
CA MET A 42 11.42 -10.75 -6.65
C MET A 42 11.94 -9.43 -6.05
N ARG A 43 13.26 -9.23 -6.06
CA ARG A 43 13.88 -7.94 -5.65
C ARG A 43 13.64 -6.82 -6.67
N GLN A 44 13.15 -7.15 -7.86
CA GLN A 44 12.69 -6.21 -8.89
C GLN A 44 11.15 -6.03 -8.87
N ASP A 45 10.42 -6.77 -8.04
CA ASP A 45 8.97 -6.59 -7.90
C ASP A 45 8.70 -5.38 -7.01
N ARG A 46 8.07 -4.35 -7.59
CA ARG A 46 7.80 -3.07 -6.93
C ARG A 46 6.90 -3.23 -5.71
N GLU A 47 5.95 -4.16 -5.71
CA GLU A 47 5.03 -4.36 -4.59
C GLU A 47 5.74 -5.08 -3.44
N ILE A 48 6.55 -6.10 -3.73
CA ILE A 48 7.37 -6.76 -2.71
C ILE A 48 8.34 -5.76 -2.08
N VAL A 49 9.03 -4.96 -2.90
CA VAL A 49 9.96 -3.94 -2.41
C VAL A 49 9.24 -2.88 -1.59
N PHE A 50 8.06 -2.42 -2.03
CA PHE A 50 7.24 -1.47 -1.28
C PHE A 50 6.91 -2.00 0.13
N GLU A 51 6.42 -3.23 0.22
CA GLU A 51 6.07 -3.85 1.51
C GLU A 51 7.32 -4.06 2.39
N ALA A 52 8.46 -4.43 1.79
CA ALA A 52 9.72 -4.58 2.50
C ALA A 52 10.19 -3.23 3.09
N VAL A 53 10.19 -2.15 2.30
CA VAL A 53 10.56 -0.79 2.73
C VAL A 53 9.62 -0.28 3.80
N ARG A 54 8.33 -0.60 3.69
CA ARG A 54 7.31 -0.25 4.68
C ARG A 54 7.58 -0.88 6.03
N LYS A 55 8.10 -2.11 6.05
CA LYS A 55 8.48 -2.83 7.28
C LYS A 55 9.84 -2.42 7.80
N HIS A 56 10.80 -2.21 6.92
CA HIS A 56 12.14 -1.77 7.26
C HIS A 56 12.68 -0.85 6.16
N CYS A 57 12.87 0.43 6.46
CA CYS A 57 13.27 1.43 5.46
C CYS A 57 14.61 1.09 4.78
N GLY A 58 15.53 0.42 5.47
CA GLY A 58 16.80 -0.04 4.92
C GLY A 58 16.67 -1.16 3.87
N ALA A 59 15.49 -1.78 3.74
CA ALA A 59 15.27 -2.89 2.81
C ALA A 59 15.42 -2.47 1.34
N LEU A 60 15.25 -1.17 1.04
CA LEU A 60 15.45 -0.62 -0.29
C LEU A 60 16.87 -0.87 -0.82
N SER A 61 17.87 -1.00 0.07
CA SER A 61 19.25 -1.33 -0.32
C SER A 61 19.37 -2.69 -1.00
N TRP A 62 18.49 -3.65 -0.65
CA TRP A 62 18.46 -4.99 -1.23
C TRP A 62 17.66 -5.08 -2.53
N ALA A 63 16.82 -4.08 -2.81
CA ALA A 63 16.05 -4.01 -4.05
C ALA A 63 16.97 -3.94 -5.27
N GLY A 64 16.46 -4.36 -6.42
CA GLY A 64 17.15 -4.26 -7.69
C GLY A 64 17.45 -2.82 -8.09
N ASP A 65 18.54 -2.61 -8.85
CA ASP A 65 19.08 -1.27 -9.13
C ASP A 65 18.05 -0.33 -9.81
N MET A 66 17.27 -0.85 -10.76
CA MET A 66 16.20 -0.08 -11.41
C MET A 66 15.14 0.39 -10.41
N VAL A 67 14.70 -0.52 -9.55
CA VAL A 67 13.60 -0.29 -8.60
C VAL A 67 14.04 0.60 -7.43
N ARG A 68 15.33 0.55 -7.05
CA ARG A 68 15.92 1.39 -6.01
C ARG A 68 15.80 2.89 -6.29
N THR A 69 15.76 3.27 -7.57
CA THR A 69 15.62 4.67 -8.00
C THR A 69 14.16 5.12 -8.16
N ASP A 70 13.20 4.23 -7.96
CA ASP A 70 11.78 4.57 -8.07
C ASP A 70 11.38 5.54 -6.94
N PRO A 71 10.86 6.74 -7.27
CA PRO A 71 10.45 7.72 -6.27
C PRO A 71 9.33 7.20 -5.35
N VAL A 72 8.42 6.36 -5.85
CA VAL A 72 7.29 5.83 -5.05
C VAL A 72 7.76 4.84 -3.97
N LEU A 73 8.93 4.24 -4.17
CA LEU A 73 9.52 3.25 -3.27
C LEU A 73 10.52 3.83 -2.28
N GLN A 74 10.79 5.14 -2.34
CA GLN A 74 11.67 5.79 -1.39
C GLN A 74 11.06 5.76 0.01
N PRO A 75 11.84 5.57 1.09
CA PRO A 75 11.29 5.41 2.43
C PRO A 75 10.39 6.55 2.90
N ALA A 76 10.68 7.78 2.48
CA ALA A 76 9.85 8.95 2.78
C ALA A 76 8.46 8.87 2.11
N SER A 77 8.39 8.38 0.87
CA SER A 77 7.11 8.21 0.16
C SER A 77 6.34 7.01 0.72
N VAL A 78 7.02 5.92 1.03
CA VAL A 78 6.41 4.71 1.60
C VAL A 78 5.87 4.96 3.02
N SER A 79 6.59 5.72 3.85
CA SER A 79 6.17 6.01 5.22
C SER A 79 4.96 6.94 5.31
N LEU A 80 4.78 7.83 4.34
CA LEU A 80 3.61 8.71 4.23
C LEU A 80 2.42 8.03 3.55
N ASN A 81 2.61 6.84 2.95
CA ASN A 81 1.57 6.16 2.20
C ASN A 81 0.63 5.38 3.12
N SER A 82 -0.59 5.89 3.29
CA SER A 82 -1.65 5.24 4.08
C SER A 82 -2.47 4.19 3.30
N ILE A 83 -2.15 3.91 2.04
CA ILE A 83 -2.82 2.86 1.26
C ILE A 83 -2.22 1.50 1.65
N ALA A 84 -3.08 0.56 2.03
CA ALA A 84 -2.67 -0.81 2.37
C ALA A 84 -2.37 -1.64 1.12
N GLY A 85 -1.29 -2.43 1.15
CA GLY A 85 -0.97 -3.41 0.11
C GLY A 85 -1.84 -4.67 0.19
N GLN A 86 -1.93 -5.42 -0.90
CA GLN A 86 -2.86 -6.56 -1.03
C GLN A 86 -2.62 -7.64 0.03
N GLY A 87 -3.60 -7.94 0.88
CA GLY A 87 -3.45 -8.95 1.94
C GLY A 87 -2.78 -8.43 3.22
N CYS A 88 -2.52 -7.12 3.32
CA CYS A 88 -2.29 -6.46 4.59
C CYS A 88 -3.61 -6.41 5.39
N PRO A 89 -3.63 -6.82 6.68
CA PRO A 89 -4.83 -6.72 7.50
C PRO A 89 -5.09 -5.24 7.84
N ALA A 90 -5.96 -4.61 7.06
CA ALA A 90 -6.38 -3.23 7.24
C ALA A 90 -7.88 -3.12 6.99
N PRO A 91 -8.57 -2.14 7.60
CA PRO A 91 -9.98 -1.90 7.33
C PRO A 91 -10.18 -1.41 5.89
N ILE A 92 -11.38 -1.64 5.36
CA ILE A 92 -11.77 -1.21 4.02
C ILE A 92 -12.62 0.04 4.13
N ALA A 93 -12.17 1.11 3.47
CA ALA A 93 -12.95 2.31 3.21
C ALA A 93 -13.50 2.23 1.78
N ARG A 94 -14.82 2.09 1.68
CA ARG A 94 -15.52 2.03 0.40
C ARG A 94 -16.06 3.40 0.06
N VAL A 95 -15.54 3.99 -1.00
CA VAL A 95 -16.03 5.23 -1.60
C VAL A 95 -17.28 4.91 -2.41
N SER A 96 -18.41 5.48 -2.01
CA SER A 96 -19.70 5.34 -2.69
C SER A 96 -19.86 6.38 -3.79
N VAL A 97 -19.39 7.61 -3.56
CA VAL A 97 -19.53 8.73 -4.50
C VAL A 97 -18.22 9.51 -4.57
N LEU A 98 -17.83 9.86 -5.80
CA LEU A 98 -16.83 10.87 -6.10
C LEU A 98 -17.48 11.91 -7.00
N SER A 99 -17.47 13.17 -6.58
CA SER A 99 -18.11 14.27 -7.32
C SER A 99 -17.20 15.48 -7.40
N ARG A 100 -16.93 15.96 -8.61
CA ARG A 100 -16.16 17.20 -8.81
C ARG A 100 -17.05 18.43 -8.59
N MET A 101 -16.62 19.31 -7.71
CA MET A 101 -17.28 20.58 -7.39
C MET A 101 -16.89 21.70 -8.37
N LEU A 102 -17.63 22.81 -8.35
CA LEU A 102 -17.42 23.96 -9.24
C LEU A 102 -16.07 24.66 -9.02
N ASP A 103 -15.54 24.62 -7.81
CA ASP A 103 -14.21 25.16 -7.46
C ASP A 103 -13.06 24.21 -7.80
N GLY A 104 -13.37 23.04 -8.38
CA GLY A 104 -12.41 21.99 -8.73
C GLY A 104 -12.07 21.03 -7.60
N SER A 105 -12.59 21.24 -6.38
CA SER A 105 -12.47 20.27 -5.29
C SER A 105 -13.27 19.01 -5.60
N ILE A 106 -12.98 17.93 -4.87
CA ILE A 106 -13.65 16.64 -5.04
C ILE A 106 -14.31 16.26 -3.73
N GLU A 107 -15.64 16.14 -3.75
CA GLU A 107 -16.38 15.54 -2.66
C GLU A 107 -16.30 14.02 -2.77
N VAL A 108 -15.97 13.40 -1.64
CA VAL A 108 -15.82 11.96 -1.50
C VAL A 108 -16.79 11.50 -0.42
N GLN A 109 -17.79 10.72 -0.79
CA GLN A 109 -18.63 10.02 0.18
C GLN A 109 -18.16 8.59 0.32
N MET A 110 -18.02 8.14 1.56
CA MET A 110 -17.50 6.80 1.83
C MET A 110 -18.06 6.21 3.10
N SER A 111 -18.05 4.90 3.16
CA SER A 111 -18.42 4.10 4.33
C SER A 111 -17.21 3.33 4.82
N PHE A 112 -17.04 3.26 6.14
CA PHE A 112 -15.96 2.53 6.79
C PHE A 112 -16.50 1.32 7.57
N GLY A 113 -15.93 0.14 7.31
CA GLY A 113 -16.30 -1.10 7.99
C GLY A 113 -17.71 -1.64 7.68
N LEU A 114 -18.14 -2.65 8.44
CA LEU A 114 -19.44 -3.33 8.26
C LEU A 114 -20.64 -2.53 8.84
N GLY A 115 -20.35 -1.43 9.56
CA GLY A 115 -21.33 -0.64 10.33
C GLY A 115 -21.94 0.56 9.60
N GLY A 116 -21.51 0.87 8.38
CA GLY A 116 -22.27 1.73 7.46
C GLY A 116 -22.42 3.21 7.81
N SER A 117 -21.62 3.77 8.73
CA SER A 117 -21.59 5.23 8.90
C SER A 117 -20.97 5.86 7.66
N GLU A 118 -21.82 6.46 6.82
CA GLU A 118 -21.36 7.28 5.71
C GLU A 118 -20.73 8.55 6.26
N SER A 119 -19.57 8.92 5.73
CA SER A 119 -18.96 10.21 5.98
C SER A 119 -18.57 10.83 4.66
N SER A 120 -18.67 12.15 4.61
CA SER A 120 -18.22 12.94 3.48
C SER A 120 -16.91 13.62 3.81
N LEU A 121 -16.00 13.64 2.85
CA LEU A 121 -14.77 14.41 2.86
C LEU A 121 -14.72 15.30 1.63
N VAL A 122 -14.03 16.42 1.75
CA VAL A 122 -13.72 17.29 0.62
C VAL A 122 -12.21 17.28 0.42
N CYS A 123 -11.80 16.80 -0.75
CA CYS A 123 -10.41 16.82 -1.18
C CYS A 123 -10.14 18.06 -2.05
N GLY A 124 -9.02 18.72 -1.80
CA GLY A 124 -8.60 19.90 -2.55
C GLY A 124 -8.24 19.59 -4.00
N VAL A 125 -8.10 20.66 -4.80
CA VAL A 125 -7.66 20.55 -6.19
C VAL A 125 -6.26 19.93 -6.24
N GLY A 126 -6.11 18.87 -7.04
CA GLY A 126 -4.83 18.19 -7.21
C GLY A 126 -4.49 17.15 -6.13
N HIS A 127 -5.38 16.92 -5.15
CA HIS A 127 -5.21 15.82 -4.21
C HIS A 127 -5.15 14.47 -4.93
N THR A 128 -4.33 13.59 -4.39
CA THR A 128 -4.03 12.25 -4.88
C THR A 128 -4.76 11.18 -4.05
N LEU A 129 -4.70 9.92 -4.51
CA LEU A 129 -5.18 8.78 -3.72
C LEU A 129 -4.50 8.68 -2.36
N GLY A 130 -3.22 9.04 -2.28
CA GLY A 130 -2.49 9.10 -1.02
C GLY A 130 -3.09 10.11 -0.04
N ASP A 131 -3.41 11.31 -0.53
CA ASP A 131 -4.03 12.36 0.29
C ASP A 131 -5.39 11.92 0.82
N LEU A 132 -6.19 11.25 -0.02
CA LEU A 132 -7.46 10.65 0.42
C LEU A 132 -7.22 9.58 1.50
N ALA A 133 -6.27 8.66 1.29
CA ALA A 133 -5.98 7.61 2.26
C ALA A 133 -5.57 8.19 3.62
N ILE A 134 -4.74 9.24 3.63
CA ILE A 134 -4.34 9.95 4.86
C ILE A 134 -5.56 10.57 5.54
N ALA A 135 -6.41 11.27 4.78
CA ALA A 135 -7.62 11.89 5.31
C ALA A 135 -8.58 10.85 5.92
N VAL A 136 -8.75 9.70 5.26
CA VAL A 136 -9.55 8.57 5.75
C VAL A 136 -8.99 8.06 7.09
N VAL A 137 -7.69 7.80 7.14
CA VAL A 137 -7.03 7.29 8.36
C VAL A 137 -7.17 8.27 9.52
N GLN A 138 -7.01 9.57 9.27
CA GLN A 138 -7.16 10.63 10.28
C GLN A 138 -8.61 10.77 10.77
N CYS A 139 -9.58 10.74 9.86
CA CYS A 139 -10.99 10.90 10.22
C CYS A 139 -11.55 9.73 11.03
N TYR A 140 -11.14 8.50 10.72
CA TYR A 140 -11.64 7.29 11.40
C TYR A 140 -10.72 6.76 12.50
N GLY A 141 -9.55 7.40 12.73
CA GLY A 141 -8.62 6.98 13.77
C GLY A 141 -8.12 5.55 13.57
N VAL A 142 -7.77 5.18 12.34
CA VAL A 142 -7.43 3.80 11.99
C VAL A 142 -6.14 3.36 12.68
N GLU A 143 -6.24 2.36 13.56
CA GLU A 143 -5.08 1.73 14.19
C GLU A 143 -4.16 1.11 13.12
N GLY A 144 -2.86 1.41 13.19
CA GLY A 144 -1.88 0.98 12.19
C GLY A 144 -1.71 1.93 11.00
N GLY A 145 -2.55 2.98 10.89
CA GLY A 145 -2.33 4.10 9.96
C GLY A 145 -2.51 3.77 8.47
N VAL A 146 -3.12 2.62 8.16
CA VAL A 146 -3.33 2.11 6.79
C VAL A 146 -4.76 1.71 6.52
N VAL A 147 -5.21 1.88 5.28
CA VAL A 147 -6.56 1.54 4.86
C VAL A 147 -6.58 0.97 3.44
N HIS A 148 -7.47 0.02 3.20
CA HIS A 148 -7.81 -0.41 1.84
C HIS A 148 -8.83 0.56 1.27
N LEU A 149 -8.50 1.23 0.16
CA LEU A 149 -9.43 2.08 -0.57
C LEU A 149 -10.12 1.28 -1.67
N SER A 150 -11.44 1.29 -1.66
CA SER A 150 -12.29 0.77 -2.73
C SER A 150 -13.02 1.96 -3.36
N LEU A 151 -12.85 2.15 -4.66
CA LEU A 151 -13.50 3.21 -5.44
C LEU A 151 -14.65 2.63 -6.27
N PRO A 152 -15.59 3.45 -6.75
CA PRO A 152 -16.61 3.00 -7.70
C PRO A 152 -15.95 2.34 -8.93
N GLY A 153 -16.23 1.05 -9.15
CA GLY A 153 -15.64 0.28 -10.25
C GLY A 153 -14.22 -0.26 -10.01
N ARG A 154 -13.64 -0.05 -8.83
CA ARG A 154 -12.34 -0.61 -8.43
C ARG A 154 -12.38 -1.10 -6.98
N ASP A 155 -12.29 -2.41 -6.79
CA ASP A 155 -12.41 -3.01 -5.47
C ASP A 155 -11.18 -2.76 -4.57
N HIS A 156 -9.98 -2.59 -5.15
CA HIS A 156 -8.74 -2.43 -4.40
C HIS A 156 -7.78 -1.46 -5.11
N CYS A 157 -7.38 -0.39 -4.45
CA CYS A 157 -6.34 0.52 -4.94
C CYS A 157 -4.95 -0.01 -4.59
N ASN A 158 -3.99 0.11 -5.52
CA ASN A 158 -2.62 -0.30 -5.27
C ASN A 158 -1.85 0.83 -4.54
N PRO A 159 -1.05 0.55 -3.49
CA PRO A 159 -0.20 1.56 -2.85
C PRO A 159 0.75 2.28 -3.82
N LEU A 160 1.15 1.65 -4.92
CA LEU A 160 1.98 2.26 -5.95
C LEU A 160 1.25 3.36 -6.75
N GLU A 161 -0.08 3.42 -6.67
CA GLU A 161 -0.93 4.45 -7.27
C GLU A 161 -1.11 5.68 -6.34
N VAL A 162 -0.34 5.78 -5.25
CA VAL A 162 -0.47 6.85 -4.24
C VAL A 162 -0.45 8.26 -4.83
N ASN A 163 0.28 8.48 -5.92
CA ASN A 163 0.40 9.79 -6.58
C ASN A 163 -0.64 10.02 -7.69
N VAL A 164 -1.55 9.07 -7.95
CA VAL A 164 -2.61 9.25 -8.97
C VAL A 164 -3.62 10.26 -8.45
N ALA A 165 -3.90 11.28 -9.25
CA ALA A 165 -4.86 12.33 -8.90
C ALA A 165 -6.26 11.75 -8.71
N LEU A 166 -6.98 12.19 -7.68
CA LEU A 166 -8.38 11.80 -7.47
C LEU A 166 -9.28 12.22 -8.64
N ALA A 167 -8.90 13.33 -9.30
CA ALA A 167 -9.57 13.88 -10.46
C ALA A 167 -9.67 12.91 -11.66
N THR A 168 -8.88 11.83 -11.66
CA THR A 168 -8.88 10.80 -12.70
C THR A 168 -10.02 9.78 -12.53
N PHE A 169 -10.70 9.78 -11.38
CA PHE A 169 -11.76 8.84 -11.01
C PHE A 169 -13.16 9.47 -10.95
N VAL A 170 -13.28 10.75 -11.33
CA VAL A 170 -14.51 11.56 -11.40
C VAL A 170 -14.89 11.87 -12.83
#